data_AF-A0A2N1THS7-F1
#
_entry.id   AF-A0A2N1THS7-F1
#
_cell.length_a   1.000
_cell.length_b   1.000
_cell.length_c   1.000
_cell.angle_alpha   90.00
_cell.angle_beta   90.00
_cell.angle_gamma   90.00
#
_symmetry.space_group_name_H-M   'P 1'
#
loop_
_entity.id
_entity.type
_entity.pdbx_description
1 polymer ?
#
loop_
_entity_poly.entity_id
_entity_poly.type
_entity_poly.pdbx_seq_one_letter_code
_entity_poly.pdbx_strand_id
1 'polypeptide(L)'
;MGVEELFFQISLECCADGKVSAEEFELLRRVSALIKLDKDKANEIANRAVSTFKSGQLPGARTAGPDLIYQQLLLQLCADGVLDAEEDAVLQSLKQLLGSDTKNFHKLAARDDQRKIRLKPLLCSNCKGLLPLKKSEWIECPYCAKKNNIPASYLDAIVTRASLNRHKSKLHEIRDAVGRMPTFFETVVSYFPDSLIFFLFTLFILFFQHYLNILLFYPVSLYYNKHLLQSFYEFSNPMLLAFIKAAALYVLLSIPFAFIYRLKRKISVLAPLQISLAAGAPIIPGGPATCNNCGGALLVERDSHIVTCAYCETENLVGLPEKWLQTARSRLSGVQKSSTEAIKNFKHETGRLYETLFSLAILFVIYGFILGSLYENERSDHFLPQIKPDESQRAVIYTDSASRPPLNFTEWNLIPLTYASAEWKSADLFLFVNSGERFVVSWKPDEQHFKELQSKTYYLRDLPVPDRMTVAFYQTFSYDPSGKNVMKRLQSLEVFAEKEIEFTAEISGYYHLRCYFPEHLPQFFLRIARVKPD
;
A
#
# COMPACT_ATOMS: atom_id res chain seq x y z
N MET A 1 -43.48 18.53 12.30
CA MET A 1 -43.12 18.49 13.73
C MET A 1 -41.82 19.26 13.91
N GLY A 2 -41.68 20.11 14.92
CA GLY A 2 -40.41 20.82 15.18
C GLY A 2 -39.30 19.85 15.60
N VAL A 3 -38.03 20.25 15.48
CA VAL A 3 -36.88 19.39 15.82
C VAL A 3 -36.92 18.96 17.30
N GLU A 4 -37.20 19.90 18.21
CA GLU A 4 -37.33 19.62 19.66
C GLU A 4 -38.48 18.65 19.96
N GLU A 5 -39.63 18.84 19.30
CA GLU A 5 -40.79 17.97 19.49
C GLU A 5 -40.54 16.57 18.92
N LEU A 6 -39.89 16.47 17.76
CA LEU A 6 -39.48 15.18 17.20
C LEU A 6 -38.53 14.46 18.16
N PHE A 7 -37.53 15.15 18.70
CA PHE A 7 -36.60 14.59 19.66
C PHE A 7 -37.29 14.15 20.96
N PHE A 8 -38.26 14.94 21.43
CA PHE A 8 -39.08 14.60 22.59
C PHE A 8 -39.90 13.32 22.36
N GLN A 9 -40.57 13.18 21.21
CA GLN A 9 -41.34 11.98 20.88
C GLN A 9 -40.43 10.74 20.76
N ILE A 10 -39.22 10.86 20.18
CA ILE A 10 -38.22 9.76 20.17
C ILE A 10 -37.82 9.38 21.59
N SER A 11 -37.57 10.37 22.45
CA SER A 11 -37.21 10.16 23.86
C SER A 11 -38.32 9.46 24.64
N LEU A 12 -39.59 9.77 24.36
CA LEU A 12 -40.74 9.10 24.98
C LEU A 12 -40.85 7.62 24.60
N GLU A 13 -40.50 7.26 23.36
CA GLU A 13 -40.48 5.84 22.95
C GLU A 13 -39.29 5.08 23.56
N CYS A 14 -38.12 5.71 23.69
CA CYS A 14 -36.97 5.12 24.40
C CYS A 14 -37.20 4.96 25.91
N CYS A 15 -38.22 5.60 26.48
CA CYS A 15 -38.59 5.46 27.89
C CYS A 15 -39.78 4.51 28.08
N ALA A 16 -40.33 3.90 27.03
CA ALA A 16 -41.62 3.21 27.09
C ALA A 16 -41.67 2.03 28.07
N ASP A 17 -40.53 1.37 28.31
CA ASP A 17 -40.38 0.24 29.23
C ASP A 17 -40.05 0.68 30.69
N GLY A 18 -39.90 1.98 30.91
CA GLY A 18 -39.55 2.60 32.19
C GLY A 18 -38.08 2.59 32.57
N LYS A 19 -37.19 2.16 31.68
CA LYS A 19 -35.73 2.21 31.88
C LYS A 19 -35.03 2.55 30.58
N VAL A 20 -34.36 3.71 30.53
CA VAL A 20 -33.48 4.03 29.40
C VAL A 20 -32.20 3.20 29.52
N SER A 21 -32.04 2.24 28.63
CA SER A 21 -30.82 1.43 28.51
C SER A 21 -29.63 2.27 28.01
N ALA A 22 -28.41 1.75 28.16
CA ALA A 22 -27.21 2.42 27.67
C ALA A 22 -27.23 2.59 26.13
N GLU A 23 -27.82 1.63 25.42
CA GLU A 23 -27.94 1.67 23.96
C GLU A 23 -28.94 2.75 23.49
N GLU A 24 -30.07 2.89 24.18
CA GLU A 24 -31.06 3.94 23.91
C GLU A 24 -30.51 5.34 24.20
N PHE A 25 -29.73 5.48 25.28
CA PHE A 25 -29.08 6.74 25.59
C PHE A 25 -28.05 7.14 24.53
N GLU A 26 -27.25 6.18 24.06
CA GLU A 26 -26.30 6.40 22.96
C GLU A 26 -27.03 6.73 21.65
N LEU A 27 -28.17 6.08 21.36
CA LEU A 27 -29.02 6.41 20.23
C LEU A 27 -29.54 7.84 20.31
N LEU A 28 -30.09 8.26 21.45
CA LEU A 28 -30.58 9.64 21.66
C LEU A 28 -29.46 10.66 21.46
N ARG A 29 -28.25 10.37 21.95
CA ARG A 29 -27.09 11.22 21.75
C ARG A 29 -26.75 11.37 20.26
N ARG A 30 -26.71 10.28 19.50
CA ARG A 30 -26.45 10.32 18.05
C ARG A 30 -27.54 11.07 17.29
N VAL A 31 -28.81 10.79 17.60
CA VAL A 31 -29.96 11.50 17.01
C VAL A 31 -29.85 13.00 17.27
N SER A 32 -29.54 13.43 18.50
CA SER A 32 -29.41 14.85 18.84
C SER A 32 -28.29 15.55 18.05
N ALA A 33 -27.16 14.88 17.87
CA ALA A 33 -26.03 15.39 17.10
C ALA A 33 -26.39 15.55 15.61
N LEU A 34 -27.06 14.55 15.02
CA LEU A 34 -27.44 14.56 13.61
C LEU A 34 -28.50 15.63 13.30
N ILE A 35 -29.49 15.83 14.18
CA ILE A 35 -30.50 16.88 14.01
C ILE A 35 -30.03 18.27 14.48
N LYS A 36 -28.75 18.40 14.89
CA LYS A 36 -28.11 19.64 15.36
C LYS A 36 -28.83 20.27 16.56
N LEU A 37 -29.34 19.43 17.47
CA LEU A 37 -29.89 19.89 18.73
C LEU A 37 -28.75 20.12 19.73
N ASP A 38 -28.78 21.27 20.42
CA ASP A 38 -27.81 21.57 21.46
C ASP A 38 -27.80 20.49 22.56
N LYS A 39 -26.62 20.15 23.09
CA LYS A 39 -26.46 19.03 24.03
C LYS A 39 -27.21 19.27 25.34
N ASP A 40 -27.20 20.49 25.86
CA ASP A 40 -27.88 20.82 27.11
C ASP A 40 -29.39 20.81 26.89
N LYS A 41 -29.84 21.28 25.71
CA LYS A 41 -31.24 21.22 25.32
C LYS A 41 -31.74 19.79 25.11
N ALA A 42 -30.93 18.93 24.48
CA ALA A 42 -31.24 17.52 24.30
C ALA A 42 -31.38 16.81 25.66
N ASN A 43 -30.47 17.08 26.60
CA ASN A 43 -30.55 16.53 27.96
C ASN A 43 -31.80 17.04 28.71
N GLU A 44 -32.14 18.33 28.59
CA GLU A 44 -33.37 18.89 29.16
C GLU A 44 -34.62 18.16 28.64
N ILE A 45 -34.71 17.96 27.31
CA ILE A 45 -35.84 17.29 26.66
C ILE A 45 -35.91 15.81 27.05
N ALA A 46 -34.78 15.11 27.10
CA ALA A 46 -34.72 13.70 27.53
C ALA A 46 -35.14 13.55 29.00
N ASN A 47 -34.66 14.42 29.90
CA ASN A 47 -35.08 14.44 31.30
C ASN A 47 -36.57 14.75 31.45
N ARG A 48 -37.10 15.65 30.62
CA ARG A 48 -38.54 15.93 30.56
C ARG A 48 -39.31 14.67 30.19
N ALA A 49 -38.88 13.92 29.16
CA ALA A 49 -39.53 12.66 28.76
C ALA A 49 -39.53 11.62 29.89
N VAL A 50 -38.41 11.47 30.61
CA VAL A 50 -38.32 10.59 31.79
C VAL A 50 -39.25 11.05 32.91
N SER A 51 -39.39 12.36 33.15
CA SER A 51 -40.31 12.88 34.16
C SER A 51 -41.78 12.62 33.81
N THR A 52 -42.15 12.76 32.53
CA THR A 52 -43.47 12.44 32.00
C THR A 52 -43.79 10.95 32.10
N PHE A 53 -42.77 10.09 31.92
CA PHE A 53 -42.89 8.66 32.20
C PHE A 53 -43.22 8.40 33.67
N LYS A 54 -42.40 8.93 34.57
CA LYS A 54 -42.55 8.72 36.03
C LYS A 54 -43.87 9.26 36.58
N SER A 55 -44.45 10.29 35.97
CA SER A 55 -45.75 10.83 36.37
C SER A 55 -46.96 10.04 35.82
N GLY A 56 -46.74 9.01 35.00
CA GLY A 56 -47.81 8.21 34.39
C GLY A 56 -48.59 8.94 33.28
N GLN A 57 -48.07 10.07 32.77
CA GLN A 57 -48.75 10.92 31.78
C GLN A 57 -48.42 10.56 30.31
N LEU A 58 -47.74 9.43 30.08
CA LEU A 58 -47.29 9.03 28.73
C LEU A 58 -48.39 9.00 27.67
N PRO A 59 -49.60 8.45 27.92
CA PRO A 59 -50.59 8.33 26.85
C PRO A 59 -51.06 9.69 26.32
N GLY A 60 -51.05 10.73 27.17
CA GLY A 60 -51.42 12.09 26.78
C GLY A 60 -50.29 12.90 26.15
N ALA A 61 -49.03 12.50 26.38
CA ALA A 61 -47.85 13.19 25.85
C ALA A 61 -47.43 12.69 24.46
N ARG A 62 -47.84 11.47 24.07
CA ARG A 62 -47.59 10.93 22.74
C ARG A 62 -48.51 11.60 21.73
N THR A 63 -47.95 12.44 20.87
CA THR A 63 -48.70 13.14 19.81
C THR A 63 -48.52 12.50 18.44
N ALA A 64 -47.55 11.58 18.29
CA ALA A 64 -47.22 10.93 17.04
C ALA A 64 -47.03 9.42 17.25
N GLY A 65 -47.49 8.60 16.29
CA GLY A 65 -47.20 7.17 16.30
C GLY A 65 -45.76 6.87 15.83
N PRO A 66 -45.22 5.67 16.12
CA PRO A 66 -43.85 5.26 15.77
C PRO A 66 -43.49 5.50 14.30
N ASP A 67 -44.40 5.15 13.39
CA ASP A 67 -44.23 5.33 11.94
C ASP A 67 -44.05 6.80 11.53
N LEU A 68 -44.78 7.71 12.17
CA LEU A 68 -44.70 9.15 11.89
C LEU A 68 -43.41 9.73 12.46
N ILE A 69 -42.98 9.28 13.64
CA ILE A 69 -41.70 9.66 14.26
C ILE A 69 -40.55 9.26 13.34
N TYR A 70 -40.54 7.99 12.90
CA TYR A 70 -39.55 7.46 11.98
C TYR A 70 -39.51 8.26 10.66
N GLN A 71 -40.67 8.52 10.07
CA GLN A 71 -40.77 9.28 8.82
C GLN A 71 -40.26 10.72 8.97
N GLN A 72 -40.58 11.39 10.07
CA GLN A 72 -40.15 12.77 10.32
C GLN A 72 -38.63 12.83 10.55
N LEU A 73 -38.06 11.86 11.28
CA LEU A 73 -36.60 11.78 11.42
C LEU A 73 -35.92 11.49 10.09
N LEU A 74 -36.42 10.53 9.31
CA LEU A 74 -35.92 10.25 7.97
C LEU A 74 -35.91 11.50 7.09
N LEU A 75 -36.97 12.32 7.13
CA LEU A 75 -37.03 13.58 6.37
C LEU A 75 -36.04 14.64 6.87
N GLN A 76 -35.73 14.67 8.17
CA GLN A 76 -34.76 15.59 8.75
C GLN A 76 -33.32 15.17 8.42
N LEU A 77 -33.01 13.88 8.52
CA LEU A 77 -31.69 13.35 8.18
C LEU A 77 -31.43 13.43 6.68
N CYS A 78 -32.42 13.05 5.86
CA CYS A 78 -32.33 13.12 4.40
C CYS A 78 -32.60 14.54 3.84
N ALA A 79 -32.42 15.60 4.64
CA ALA A 79 -32.65 16.97 4.19
C ALA A 79 -31.67 17.39 3.07
N ASP A 80 -30.50 16.76 2.98
CA ASP A 80 -29.52 16.94 1.91
C ASP A 80 -29.72 15.96 0.72
N GLY A 81 -30.72 15.08 0.80
CA GLY A 81 -31.08 14.10 -0.21
C GLY A 81 -30.18 12.86 -0.25
N VAL A 82 -29.24 12.71 0.69
CA VAL A 82 -28.35 11.53 0.75
C VAL A 82 -28.19 11.06 2.18
N LEU A 83 -28.74 9.88 2.47
CA LEU A 83 -28.51 9.23 3.75
C LEU A 83 -27.08 8.65 3.80
N ASP A 84 -26.25 9.11 4.73
CA ASP A 84 -24.93 8.53 4.94
C ASP A 84 -24.96 7.25 5.82
N ALA A 85 -23.80 6.62 6.01
CA ALA A 85 -23.72 5.36 6.75
C ALA A 85 -24.03 5.51 8.26
N GLU A 86 -23.75 6.68 8.84
CA GLU A 86 -24.03 6.96 10.25
C GLU A 86 -25.51 7.24 10.45
N GLU A 87 -26.11 8.03 9.56
CA GLU A 87 -27.55 8.29 9.53
C GLU A 87 -28.37 7.00 9.29
N ASP A 88 -27.92 6.13 8.37
CA ASP A 88 -28.55 4.82 8.15
C ASP A 88 -28.46 3.94 9.39
N ALA A 89 -27.30 3.88 10.05
CA ALA A 89 -27.14 3.12 11.28
C ALA A 89 -28.10 3.61 12.38
N VAL A 90 -28.23 4.93 12.55
CA VAL A 90 -29.16 5.53 13.52
C VAL A 90 -30.62 5.22 13.17
N LEU A 91 -30.99 5.28 11.88
CA LEU A 91 -32.33 4.91 11.46
C LEU A 91 -32.61 3.41 11.63
N GLN A 92 -31.65 2.51 11.42
CA GLN A 92 -31.84 1.08 11.67
C GLN A 92 -32.02 0.79 13.17
N SER A 93 -31.22 1.43 14.03
CA SER A 93 -31.39 1.32 15.49
C SER A 93 -32.74 1.86 15.95
N LEU A 94 -33.15 3.04 15.47
CA LEU A 94 -34.45 3.61 15.80
C LEU A 94 -35.60 2.74 15.28
N LYS A 95 -35.45 2.17 14.09
CA LYS A 95 -36.44 1.23 13.53
C LYS A 95 -36.63 0.01 14.43
N GLN A 96 -35.54 -0.59 14.90
CA GLN A 96 -35.60 -1.73 15.82
C GLN A 96 -36.31 -1.36 17.12
N LEU A 97 -36.02 -0.18 17.66
CA LEU A 97 -36.65 0.36 18.87
C LEU A 97 -38.15 0.62 18.69
N LEU A 98 -38.55 1.22 17.57
CA LEU A 98 -39.93 1.62 17.29
C LEU A 98 -40.82 0.45 16.84
N GLY A 99 -40.24 -0.69 16.43
CA GLY A 99 -40.98 -1.82 15.88
C GLY A 99 -41.72 -1.51 14.57
N SER A 100 -41.35 -0.43 13.86
CA SER A 100 -42.02 0.01 12.64
C SER A 100 -41.81 -0.96 11.45
N ASP A 101 -42.90 -1.33 10.77
CA ASP A 101 -42.84 -2.14 9.54
C ASP A 101 -42.41 -1.26 8.35
N THR A 102 -41.11 -1.29 8.04
CA THR A 102 -40.53 -0.39 7.03
C THR A 102 -40.81 -0.77 5.58
N LYS A 103 -41.59 -1.82 5.32
CA LYS A 103 -41.99 -2.17 3.95
C LYS A 103 -42.70 -1.01 3.24
N ASN A 104 -43.32 -0.09 3.97
CA ASN A 104 -43.97 1.09 3.44
C ASN A 104 -43.03 2.29 3.18
N PHE A 105 -41.87 2.38 3.84
CA PHE A 105 -40.98 3.55 3.74
C PHE A 105 -39.98 3.50 2.58
N HIS A 106 -39.62 2.30 2.07
CA HIS A 106 -38.77 2.18 0.87
C HIS A 106 -39.36 2.91 -0.35
N LYS A 107 -40.68 3.12 -0.39
CA LYS A 107 -41.35 3.91 -1.44
C LYS A 107 -41.10 5.41 -1.38
N LEU A 108 -40.70 5.98 -0.23
CA LEU A 108 -40.46 7.43 -0.09
C LEU A 108 -39.09 7.85 -0.61
N ALA A 109 -38.03 7.07 -0.33
CA ALA A 109 -36.70 7.29 -0.92
C ALA A 109 -36.68 7.01 -2.43
N ALA A 110 -37.43 6.00 -2.90
CA ALA A 110 -37.62 5.75 -4.33
C ALA A 110 -38.51 6.81 -5.02
N ARG A 111 -39.26 7.61 -4.26
CA ARG A 111 -40.10 8.70 -4.77
C ARG A 111 -39.33 9.98 -5.07
N ASP A 112 -38.07 10.11 -4.65
CA ASP A 112 -37.26 11.27 -5.00
C ASP A 112 -36.91 11.28 -6.51
N ASP A 113 -36.83 10.10 -7.13
CA ASP A 113 -36.79 9.99 -8.60
C ASP A 113 -38.12 10.35 -9.28
N GLN A 114 -39.25 10.33 -8.56
CA GLN A 114 -40.57 10.75 -9.06
C GLN A 114 -40.86 12.25 -8.87
N ARG A 115 -40.10 12.97 -8.03
CA ARG A 115 -40.25 14.44 -7.85
C ARG A 115 -39.37 15.29 -8.75
N LYS A 116 -38.50 14.69 -9.58
CA LYS A 116 -37.87 15.41 -10.70
C LYS A 116 -38.96 15.76 -11.70
N ILE A 117 -39.51 16.97 -11.58
CA ILE A 117 -40.47 17.54 -12.52
C ILE A 117 -39.81 17.50 -13.91
N ARG A 118 -40.16 16.53 -14.77
CA ARG A 118 -39.59 16.46 -16.12
C ARG A 118 -40.34 17.45 -17.00
N LEU A 119 -39.68 18.54 -17.35
CA LEU A 119 -40.22 19.52 -18.28
C LEU A 119 -40.07 18.99 -19.71
N LYS A 120 -41.08 19.21 -20.56
CA LYS A 120 -40.97 18.86 -21.98
C LYS A 120 -40.03 19.87 -22.67
N PRO A 121 -39.12 19.43 -23.56
CA PRO A 121 -38.29 20.36 -24.31
C PRO A 121 -39.12 21.39 -25.07
N LEU A 122 -38.80 22.69 -24.92
CA LEU A 122 -39.48 23.75 -25.65
C LEU A 122 -38.99 23.79 -27.10
N LEU A 123 -39.94 23.94 -28.03
CA LEU A 123 -39.69 24.10 -29.45
C LEU A 123 -39.95 25.55 -29.87
N CYS A 124 -39.14 26.06 -30.79
CA CYS A 124 -39.35 27.38 -31.36
C CYS A 124 -40.71 27.47 -32.06
N SER A 125 -41.45 28.55 -31.81
CA SER A 125 -42.73 28.81 -32.47
C SER A 125 -42.63 28.90 -34.00
N ASN A 126 -41.47 29.29 -34.53
CA ASN A 126 -41.22 29.48 -35.96
C ASN A 126 -40.58 28.26 -36.62
N CYS A 127 -39.30 27.97 -36.31
CA CYS A 127 -38.53 26.92 -36.99
C CYS A 127 -38.61 25.55 -36.33
N LYS A 128 -39.39 25.38 -35.25
CA LYS A 128 -39.48 24.15 -34.44
C LYS A 128 -38.17 23.66 -33.82
N GLY A 129 -37.06 24.40 -33.92
CA GLY A 129 -35.80 24.06 -33.27
C GLY A 129 -35.90 24.09 -31.74
N LEU A 130 -35.14 23.24 -31.06
CA LEU A 130 -35.09 23.17 -29.60
C LEU A 130 -34.52 24.47 -28.98
N LEU A 131 -35.15 24.94 -27.91
CA LEU A 131 -34.73 26.15 -27.19
C LEU A 131 -33.97 25.78 -25.90
N PRO A 132 -32.78 26.34 -25.62
CA PRO A 132 -32.07 26.06 -24.36
C PRO A 132 -32.68 26.85 -23.21
N LEU A 133 -33.16 26.23 -22.14
CA LEU A 133 -33.86 26.97 -21.07
C LEU A 133 -32.87 27.88 -20.28
N LYS A 134 -33.18 29.17 -20.15
CA LYS A 134 -32.44 30.15 -19.33
C LYS A 134 -33.40 30.83 -18.36
N LYS A 135 -32.89 31.37 -17.25
CA LYS A 135 -33.66 32.20 -16.31
C LYS A 135 -33.96 33.59 -16.91
N SER A 136 -34.86 33.62 -17.89
CA SER A 136 -35.35 34.83 -18.55
C SER A 136 -36.78 34.61 -19.06
N GLU A 137 -37.60 35.66 -19.11
CA GLU A 137 -39.00 35.56 -19.55
C GLU A 137 -39.13 35.16 -21.03
N TRP A 138 -38.11 35.47 -21.82
CA TRP A 138 -38.02 35.13 -23.22
C TRP A 138 -36.65 34.56 -23.57
N ILE A 139 -36.59 33.85 -24.68
CA ILE A 139 -35.35 33.36 -25.27
C ILE A 139 -35.35 33.52 -26.79
N GLU A 140 -34.21 33.95 -27.32
CA GLU A 140 -33.95 33.97 -28.77
C GLU A 140 -33.64 32.56 -29.27
N CYS A 141 -34.33 32.15 -30.33
CA CYS A 141 -34.07 30.87 -30.95
C CYS A 141 -32.65 30.85 -31.56
N PRO A 142 -31.79 29.88 -31.22
CA PRO A 142 -30.42 29.83 -31.73
C PRO A 142 -30.35 29.61 -33.25
N TYR A 143 -31.46 29.22 -33.89
CA TYR A 143 -31.53 28.93 -35.32
C TYR A 143 -32.10 30.06 -36.16
N CYS A 144 -33.14 30.76 -35.69
CA CYS A 144 -33.85 31.77 -36.47
C CYS A 144 -33.94 33.15 -35.79
N ALA A 145 -33.25 33.33 -34.65
CA ALA A 145 -33.23 34.55 -33.83
C ALA A 145 -34.59 35.04 -33.30
N LYS A 146 -35.71 34.38 -33.62
CA LYS A 146 -37.03 34.76 -33.12
C LYS A 146 -37.08 34.63 -31.59
N LYS A 147 -37.61 35.64 -30.91
CA LYS A 147 -37.91 35.62 -29.47
C LYS A 147 -39.11 34.71 -29.18
N ASN A 148 -38.96 33.81 -28.22
CA ASN A 148 -40.01 32.90 -27.75
C ASN A 148 -40.20 33.10 -26.25
N ASN A 149 -41.44 33.26 -25.81
CA ASN A 149 -41.75 33.40 -24.38
C ASN A 149 -41.64 32.05 -23.68
N ILE A 150 -41.02 32.04 -22.51
CA ILE A 150 -40.91 30.86 -21.65
C ILE A 150 -42.17 30.79 -20.76
N PRO A 151 -42.90 29.67 -20.70
CA PRO A 151 -44.06 29.55 -19.83
C PRO A 151 -43.71 29.77 -18.35
N ALA A 152 -44.57 30.45 -17.60
CA ALA A 152 -44.34 30.74 -16.18
C ALA A 152 -44.03 29.48 -15.34
N SER A 153 -44.70 28.36 -15.62
CA SER A 153 -44.45 27.08 -14.96
C SER A 153 -43.01 26.56 -15.13
N TYR A 154 -42.33 26.90 -16.22
CA TYR A 154 -40.92 26.55 -16.44
C TYR A 154 -40.01 27.46 -15.62
N LEU A 155 -40.33 28.75 -15.51
CA LEU A 155 -39.57 29.70 -14.68
C LEU A 155 -39.64 29.30 -13.20
N ASP A 156 -40.82 28.96 -12.70
CA ASP A 156 -41.00 28.49 -11.32
C ASP A 156 -40.21 27.20 -11.05
N ALA A 157 -40.21 26.27 -12.01
CA ALA A 157 -39.42 25.05 -11.92
C ALA A 157 -37.91 25.33 -11.90
N ILE A 158 -37.40 26.26 -12.71
CA ILE A 158 -35.98 26.67 -12.68
C ILE A 158 -35.62 27.27 -11.31
N VAL A 159 -36.45 28.16 -10.77
CA VAL A 159 -36.20 28.80 -9.47
C VAL A 159 -36.18 27.77 -8.34
N THR A 160 -37.16 26.86 -8.33
CA THR A 160 -37.24 25.77 -7.34
C THR A 160 -36.04 24.83 -7.42
N ARG A 161 -35.48 24.61 -8.60
CA ARG A 161 -34.28 23.78 -8.76
C ARG A 161 -32.99 24.48 -8.34
N ALA A 162 -32.91 25.80 -8.55
CA ALA A 162 -31.74 26.58 -8.18
C ALA A 162 -31.50 26.58 -6.66
N SER A 163 -32.55 26.49 -5.85
CA SER A 163 -32.42 26.32 -4.39
C SER A 163 -31.96 24.90 -4.01
N LEU A 164 -32.47 23.86 -4.66
CA LEU A 164 -32.09 22.46 -4.41
C LEU A 164 -30.63 22.16 -4.81
N ASN A 165 -30.12 22.76 -5.89
CA ASN A 165 -28.76 22.51 -6.36
C ASN A 165 -27.65 23.07 -5.44
N ARG A 166 -27.96 23.94 -4.46
CA ARG A 166 -26.96 24.46 -3.50
C ARG A 166 -26.31 23.37 -2.64
N HIS A 167 -26.93 22.20 -2.53
CA HIS A 167 -26.46 21.09 -1.69
C HIS A 167 -25.50 20.10 -2.41
N LYS A 168 -25.30 20.21 -3.74
CA LYS A 168 -24.52 19.23 -4.53
C LYS A 168 -22.99 19.44 -4.53
N SER A 169 -22.43 20.14 -3.55
CA SER A 169 -21.02 20.56 -3.55
C SER A 169 -20.00 19.41 -3.65
N LYS A 170 -20.32 18.22 -3.11
CA LYS A 170 -19.44 17.03 -3.17
C LYS A 170 -19.26 16.44 -4.59
N LEU A 171 -20.12 16.77 -5.56
CA LEU A 171 -19.98 16.27 -6.94
C LEU A 171 -18.93 17.02 -7.77
N HIS A 172 -18.44 18.19 -7.30
CA HIS A 172 -17.48 19.00 -8.06
C HIS A 172 -16.15 18.27 -8.32
N GLU A 173 -15.64 17.46 -7.38
CA GLU A 173 -14.37 16.75 -7.56
C GLU A 173 -14.45 15.69 -8.68
N ILE A 174 -15.58 14.97 -8.75
CA ILE A 174 -15.84 14.01 -9.84
C ILE A 174 -16.02 14.74 -11.16
N ARG A 175 -16.70 15.89 -11.15
CA ARG A 175 -16.94 16.71 -12.35
C ARG A 175 -15.64 17.17 -13.00
N ASP A 176 -14.70 17.66 -12.22
CA ASP A 176 -13.40 18.11 -12.74
C ASP A 176 -12.57 16.95 -13.29
N ALA A 177 -12.65 15.78 -12.66
CA ALA A 177 -11.97 14.57 -13.14
C ALA A 177 -12.57 14.06 -14.47
N VAL A 178 -13.90 14.11 -14.62
CA VAL A 178 -14.61 13.66 -15.82
C VAL A 178 -14.41 14.63 -17.01
N GLY A 179 -14.26 15.93 -16.74
CA GLY A 179 -14.05 16.95 -17.78
C GLY A 179 -12.69 16.88 -18.47
N ARG A 180 -11.66 16.30 -17.83
CA ARG A 180 -10.31 16.22 -18.39
C ARG A 180 -10.17 15.02 -19.33
N MET A 181 -9.65 15.26 -20.52
CA MET A 181 -9.22 14.19 -21.40
C MET A 181 -8.01 13.45 -20.81
N PRO A 182 -7.94 12.13 -20.97
CA PRO A 182 -6.74 11.40 -20.62
C PRO A 182 -5.58 11.91 -21.48
N THR A 183 -4.41 12.07 -20.87
CA THR A 183 -3.23 12.48 -21.63
C THR A 183 -2.75 11.34 -22.51
N PHE A 184 -1.88 11.65 -23.48
CA PHE A 184 -1.25 10.63 -24.32
C PHE A 184 -0.60 9.52 -23.48
N PHE A 185 0.11 9.89 -22.40
CA PHE A 185 0.74 8.94 -21.49
C PHE A 185 -0.27 8.03 -20.79
N GLU A 186 -1.35 8.59 -20.23
CA GLU A 186 -2.40 7.78 -19.59
C GLU A 186 -2.99 6.78 -20.61
N THR A 187 -3.25 7.26 -21.82
CA THR A 187 -3.79 6.46 -22.92
C THR A 187 -2.85 5.31 -23.29
N VAL A 188 -1.54 5.56 -23.43
CA VAL A 188 -0.53 4.52 -23.70
C VAL A 188 -0.51 3.47 -22.58
N VAL A 189 -0.48 3.91 -21.32
CA VAL A 189 -0.46 3.01 -20.15
C VAL A 189 -1.70 2.09 -20.11
N SER A 190 -2.85 2.60 -20.54
CA SER A 190 -4.09 1.81 -20.58
C SER A 190 -4.08 0.66 -21.59
N TYR A 191 -3.22 0.68 -22.61
CA TYR A 191 -3.14 -0.41 -23.60
C TYR A 191 -2.35 -1.62 -23.12
N PHE A 192 -1.46 -1.46 -22.16
CA PHE A 192 -0.68 -2.59 -21.68
C PHE A 192 -1.59 -3.58 -20.95
N PRO A 193 -1.54 -4.88 -21.24
CA PRO A 193 -2.30 -5.85 -20.46
C PRO A 193 -1.73 -5.94 -19.04
N ASP A 194 -2.56 -6.32 -18.06
CA ASP A 194 -2.12 -6.44 -16.66
C ASP A 194 -0.95 -7.44 -16.54
N SER A 195 -0.96 -8.53 -17.31
CA SER A 195 0.12 -9.52 -17.36
C SER A 195 1.48 -8.92 -17.75
N LEU A 196 1.51 -7.98 -18.69
CA LEU A 196 2.76 -7.32 -19.08
C LEU A 196 3.27 -6.39 -17.99
N ILE A 197 2.38 -5.70 -17.27
CA ILE A 197 2.76 -4.86 -16.12
C ILE A 197 3.37 -5.74 -15.03
N PHE A 198 2.73 -6.87 -14.70
CA PHE A 198 3.28 -7.84 -13.75
C PHE A 198 4.62 -8.41 -14.22
N PHE A 199 4.79 -8.70 -15.51
CA PHE A 199 6.06 -9.16 -16.06
C PHE A 199 7.18 -8.12 -15.90
N LEU A 200 6.92 -6.86 -16.29
CA LEU A 200 7.87 -5.76 -16.12
C LEU A 200 8.22 -5.53 -14.65
N PHE A 201 7.25 -5.70 -13.76
CA PHE A 201 7.44 -5.61 -12.32
C PHE A 201 8.37 -6.70 -11.78
N THR A 202 8.17 -7.95 -12.19
CA THR A 202 9.07 -9.06 -11.83
C THR A 202 10.49 -8.83 -12.36
N LEU A 203 10.63 -8.37 -13.61
CA LEU A 203 11.92 -8.05 -14.19
C LEU A 203 12.61 -6.89 -13.45
N PHE A 204 11.85 -5.89 -13.04
CA PHE A 204 12.33 -4.79 -12.20
C PHE A 204 12.85 -5.31 -10.86
N ILE A 205 12.12 -6.19 -10.17
CA ILE A 205 12.57 -6.80 -8.90
C ILE A 205 13.92 -7.48 -9.08
N LEU A 206 14.05 -8.33 -10.11
CA LEU A 206 15.28 -9.08 -10.36
C LEU A 206 16.48 -8.16 -10.61
N PHE A 207 16.28 -7.07 -11.37
CA PHE A 207 17.36 -6.13 -11.68
C PHE A 207 17.70 -5.21 -10.50
N PHE A 208 16.69 -4.66 -9.82
CA PHE A 208 16.88 -3.68 -8.74
C PHE A 208 17.36 -4.31 -7.43
N GLN A 209 17.20 -5.61 -7.24
CA GLN A 209 17.68 -6.31 -6.04
C GLN A 209 19.19 -6.11 -5.82
N HIS A 210 19.98 -6.03 -6.90
CA HIS A 210 21.42 -5.76 -6.85
C HIS A 210 21.71 -4.30 -6.44
N TYR A 211 21.05 -3.33 -7.07
CA TYR A 211 21.24 -1.91 -6.78
C TYR A 211 20.80 -1.53 -5.37
N LEU A 212 19.77 -2.20 -4.82
CA LEU A 212 19.37 -1.99 -3.44
C LEU A 212 20.48 -2.36 -2.45
N ASN A 213 21.26 -3.41 -2.71
CA ASN A 213 22.39 -3.76 -1.86
C ASN A 213 23.46 -2.66 -1.90
N ILE A 214 23.75 -2.13 -3.08
CA ILE A 214 24.72 -1.04 -3.27
C ILE A 214 24.22 0.24 -2.59
N LEU A 215 22.94 0.59 -2.72
CA LEU A 215 22.42 1.86 -2.21
C LEU A 215 22.18 1.83 -0.70
N LEU A 216 21.73 0.71 -0.15
CA LEU A 216 21.38 0.59 1.27
C LEU A 216 22.54 0.06 2.12
N PHE A 217 23.18 -1.03 1.71
CA PHE A 217 24.12 -1.76 2.58
C PHE A 217 25.57 -1.34 2.42
N TYR A 218 25.99 -0.89 1.24
CA TYR A 218 27.38 -0.44 1.04
C TYR A 218 27.74 0.83 1.85
N PRO A 219 26.93 1.89 1.91
CA PRO A 219 27.24 3.05 2.75
C PRO A 219 27.25 2.70 4.24
N VAL A 220 26.33 1.83 4.66
CA VAL A 220 26.25 1.37 6.05
C VAL A 220 27.46 0.50 6.38
N SER A 221 27.90 -0.38 5.49
CA SER A 221 29.11 -1.18 5.71
C SER A 221 30.36 -0.32 5.77
N LEU A 222 30.48 0.71 4.94
CA LEU A 222 31.56 1.70 5.02
C LEU A 222 31.53 2.46 6.35
N TYR A 223 30.35 2.85 6.83
CA TYR A 223 30.19 3.51 8.13
C TYR A 223 30.63 2.60 9.28
N TYR A 224 30.16 1.36 9.30
CA TYR A 224 30.54 0.37 10.32
C TYR A 224 32.05 0.08 10.30
N ASN A 225 32.64 -0.09 9.13
CA ASN A 225 34.07 -0.32 8.97
C ASN A 225 34.88 0.90 9.46
N LYS A 226 34.54 2.11 9.00
CA LYS A 226 35.31 3.32 9.29
C LYS A 226 35.14 3.84 10.72
N HIS A 227 33.94 3.76 11.29
CA HIS A 227 33.62 4.43 12.56
C HIS A 227 33.41 3.49 13.72
N LEU A 228 32.85 2.30 13.48
CA LEU A 228 32.62 1.30 14.53
C LEU A 228 33.71 0.24 14.57
N LEU A 229 34.60 0.21 13.56
CA LEU A 229 35.62 -0.79 13.37
C LEU A 229 35.02 -2.19 13.51
N GLN A 230 33.87 -2.44 12.86
CA GLN A 230 33.11 -3.70 12.95
C GLN A 230 32.61 -4.13 11.58
N SER A 231 32.50 -5.45 11.35
CA SER A 231 31.86 -5.98 10.13
C SER A 231 30.34 -5.83 10.19
N PHE A 232 29.75 -4.97 9.36
CA PHE A 232 28.29 -4.78 9.33
C PHE A 232 27.52 -6.10 9.13
N TYR A 233 27.98 -6.94 8.20
CA TYR A 233 27.31 -8.18 7.84
C TYR A 233 27.22 -9.16 9.03
N GLU A 234 28.30 -9.29 9.80
CA GLU A 234 28.39 -10.26 10.89
C GLU A 234 27.62 -9.84 12.14
N PHE A 235 27.57 -8.53 12.41
CA PHE A 235 26.86 -7.97 13.56
C PHE A 235 25.37 -7.73 13.29
N SER A 236 24.97 -7.69 12.02
CA SER A 236 23.56 -7.55 11.65
C SER A 236 22.80 -8.88 11.76
N ASN A 237 21.52 -8.79 12.13
CA ASN A 237 20.60 -9.94 12.07
C ASN A 237 20.18 -10.16 10.60
N PRO A 238 20.37 -11.38 10.04
CA PRO A 238 20.05 -11.66 8.63
C PRO A 238 18.56 -11.44 8.31
N MET A 239 17.66 -11.76 9.24
CA MET A 239 16.22 -11.46 9.08
C MET A 239 15.98 -9.96 9.01
N LEU A 240 16.62 -9.16 9.86
CA LEU A 240 16.46 -7.71 9.83
C LEU A 240 16.93 -7.12 8.49
N LEU A 241 18.08 -7.56 7.98
CA LEU A 241 18.56 -7.13 6.66
C LEU A 241 17.58 -7.50 5.55
N ALA A 242 17.04 -8.72 5.57
CA ALA A 242 16.05 -9.18 4.61
C ALA A 242 14.76 -8.34 4.67
N PHE A 243 14.25 -8.02 5.87
CA PHE A 243 13.06 -7.18 6.03
C PHE A 243 13.29 -5.73 5.62
N ILE A 244 14.45 -5.13 5.93
CA ILE A 244 14.79 -3.78 5.46
C ILE A 244 14.80 -3.76 3.93
N LYS A 245 15.41 -4.76 3.30
CA LYS A 245 15.46 -4.89 1.85
C LYS A 245 14.08 -5.09 1.23
N ALA A 246 13.27 -5.99 1.79
CA ALA A 246 11.91 -6.26 1.35
C ALA A 246 11.01 -5.01 1.51
N ALA A 247 11.14 -4.28 2.62
CA ALA A 247 10.40 -3.04 2.87
C ALA A 247 10.80 -1.93 1.87
N ALA A 248 12.09 -1.74 1.62
CA ALA A 248 12.55 -0.76 0.64
C ALA A 248 12.04 -1.09 -0.77
N LEU A 249 12.09 -2.37 -1.16
CA LEU A 249 11.58 -2.84 -2.44
C LEU A 249 10.05 -2.66 -2.52
N TYR A 250 9.30 -2.97 -1.46
CA TYR A 250 7.85 -2.73 -1.37
C TYR A 250 7.51 -1.25 -1.59
N VAL A 251 8.21 -0.32 -0.91
CA VAL A 251 7.95 1.12 -1.06
C VAL A 251 8.24 1.58 -2.48
N LEU A 252 9.39 1.20 -3.05
CA LEU A 252 9.78 1.58 -4.41
C LEU A 252 8.81 1.06 -5.48
N LEU A 253 8.16 -0.07 -5.21
CA LEU A 253 7.29 -0.75 -6.15
C LEU A 253 5.81 -0.40 -5.99
N SER A 254 5.36 -0.19 -4.75
CA SER A 254 3.97 0.17 -4.46
C SER A 254 3.59 1.53 -5.04
N ILE A 255 4.52 2.50 -5.06
CA ILE A 255 4.28 3.84 -5.63
C ILE A 255 3.97 3.78 -7.13
N PRO A 256 4.87 3.26 -8.01
CA PRO A 256 4.60 3.19 -9.44
C PRO A 256 3.44 2.24 -9.75
N PHE A 257 3.28 1.15 -8.98
CA PHE A 257 2.15 0.25 -9.15
C PHE A 257 0.82 0.93 -8.84
N ALA A 258 0.70 1.61 -7.70
CA ALA A 258 -0.49 2.37 -7.34
C ALA A 258 -0.79 3.47 -8.35
N PHE A 259 0.26 4.13 -8.87
CA PHE A 259 0.12 5.15 -9.91
C PHE A 259 -0.41 4.56 -11.22
N ILE A 260 0.21 3.50 -11.75
CA ILE A 260 -0.20 2.82 -12.98
C ILE A 260 -1.63 2.28 -12.84
N TYR A 261 -1.93 1.62 -11.71
CA TYR A 261 -3.25 1.09 -11.44
C TYR A 261 -4.30 2.20 -11.38
N ARG A 262 -4.01 3.31 -10.67
CA ARG A 262 -4.88 4.49 -10.61
C ARG A 262 -5.11 5.09 -11.99
N LEU A 263 -4.10 5.16 -12.85
CA LEU A 263 -4.22 5.65 -14.23
C LEU A 263 -5.09 4.75 -15.11
N LYS A 264 -4.79 3.44 -15.13
CA LYS A 264 -5.59 2.46 -15.91
C LYS A 264 -7.04 2.48 -15.47
N ARG A 265 -7.26 2.50 -14.16
CA ARG A 265 -8.59 2.55 -13.57
C ARG A 265 -9.31 3.86 -13.88
N LYS A 266 -8.62 5.00 -13.78
CA LYS A 266 -9.15 6.30 -14.19
C LYS A 266 -9.68 6.21 -15.62
N ILE A 267 -8.92 5.65 -16.56
CA ILE A 267 -9.38 5.51 -17.95
C ILE A 267 -10.53 4.53 -18.10
N SER A 268 -10.41 3.33 -17.50
CA SER A 268 -11.40 2.27 -17.64
C SER A 268 -12.76 2.65 -17.04
N VAL A 269 -12.79 3.49 -16.01
CA VAL A 269 -14.03 3.90 -15.33
C VAL A 269 -14.53 5.25 -15.84
N LEU A 270 -13.63 6.21 -16.11
CA LEU A 270 -14.05 7.50 -16.64
C LEU A 270 -14.58 7.39 -18.06
N ALA A 271 -14.04 6.52 -18.93
CA ALA A 271 -14.52 6.44 -20.30
C ALA A 271 -16.02 6.05 -20.40
N PRO A 272 -16.51 4.99 -19.74
CA PRO A 272 -17.95 4.70 -19.70
C PRO A 272 -18.77 5.83 -19.09
N LEU A 273 -18.28 6.44 -18.00
CA LEU A 273 -18.96 7.55 -17.35
C LEU A 273 -19.07 8.77 -18.27
N GLN A 274 -17.98 9.13 -18.95
CA GLN A 274 -17.90 10.20 -19.93
C GLN A 274 -18.87 9.97 -21.09
N ILE A 275 -19.00 8.75 -21.60
CA ILE A 275 -20.00 8.43 -22.63
C ILE A 275 -21.42 8.52 -22.08
N SER A 276 -21.65 7.97 -20.88
CA SER A 276 -22.98 7.99 -20.26
C SER A 276 -23.47 9.41 -19.96
N LEU A 277 -22.53 10.36 -19.78
CA LEU A 277 -22.80 11.77 -19.57
C LEU A 277 -22.67 12.59 -20.86
N ALA A 278 -22.04 12.09 -21.92
CA ALA A 278 -21.80 12.86 -23.13
C ALA A 278 -23.11 13.41 -23.70
N ALA A 279 -23.17 14.73 -23.89
CA ALA A 279 -24.29 15.38 -24.52
C ALA A 279 -24.56 14.79 -25.92
N GLY A 280 -25.83 14.79 -26.31
CA GLY A 280 -26.23 14.45 -27.67
C GLY A 280 -25.76 15.51 -28.66
N ALA A 281 -25.53 15.08 -29.90
CA ALA A 281 -25.23 15.99 -31.01
C ALA A 281 -26.37 17.01 -31.20
N PRO A 282 -26.08 18.21 -31.73
CA PRO A 282 -27.13 19.15 -32.09
C PRO A 282 -28.00 18.56 -33.20
N ILE A 283 -29.33 18.73 -33.10
CA ILE A 283 -30.29 18.22 -34.11
C ILE A 283 -30.06 18.90 -35.46
N ILE A 284 -29.67 20.17 -35.45
CA ILE A 284 -29.39 20.96 -36.64
C ILE A 284 -27.92 21.41 -36.55
N PRO A 285 -27.11 21.27 -37.62
CA PRO A 285 -25.73 21.73 -37.64
C PRO A 285 -25.59 23.19 -37.18
N GLY A 286 -24.65 23.46 -36.27
CA GLY A 286 -24.46 24.78 -35.65
C GLY A 286 -25.38 25.08 -34.46
N GLY A 287 -26.31 24.20 -34.12
CA GLY A 287 -27.18 24.32 -32.95
C GLY A 287 -26.53 23.99 -31.60
N PRO A 288 -27.24 24.22 -30.48
CA PRO A 288 -26.81 23.77 -29.16
C PRO A 288 -26.78 22.25 -29.06
N ALA A 289 -25.85 21.72 -28.27
CA ALA A 289 -25.83 20.32 -27.87
C ALA A 289 -27.15 19.93 -27.18
N THR A 290 -27.54 18.67 -27.29
CA THR A 290 -28.79 18.16 -26.71
C THR A 290 -28.54 17.32 -25.47
N CYS A 291 -29.52 17.25 -24.58
CA CYS A 291 -29.43 16.38 -23.42
C CYS A 291 -29.49 14.91 -23.86
N ASN A 292 -28.56 14.11 -23.36
CA ASN A 292 -28.47 12.68 -23.61
C ASN A 292 -29.67 11.85 -23.10
N ASN A 293 -30.45 12.39 -22.15
CA ASN A 293 -31.57 11.69 -21.54
C ASN A 293 -32.94 12.16 -22.10
N CYS A 294 -33.18 13.47 -22.19
CA CYS A 294 -34.48 14.00 -22.66
C CYS A 294 -34.45 14.63 -24.06
N GLY A 295 -33.28 14.76 -24.68
CA GLY A 295 -33.11 15.41 -25.99
C GLY A 295 -33.23 16.94 -25.97
N GLY A 296 -33.53 17.59 -24.84
CA GLY A 296 -33.68 19.05 -24.77
C GLY A 296 -32.38 19.81 -25.02
N ALA A 297 -32.46 21.01 -25.62
CA ALA A 297 -31.28 21.84 -25.88
C ALA A 297 -30.58 22.28 -24.58
N LEU A 298 -29.26 22.19 -24.56
CA LEU A 298 -28.41 22.57 -23.44
C LEU A 298 -27.90 24.01 -23.60
N LEU A 299 -27.89 24.75 -22.50
CA LEU A 299 -27.25 26.05 -22.41
C LEU A 299 -25.81 25.86 -21.95
N VAL A 300 -24.86 25.89 -22.89
CA VAL A 300 -23.44 25.68 -22.60
C VAL A 300 -22.75 27.03 -22.37
N GLU A 301 -22.25 27.25 -21.15
CA GLU A 301 -21.42 28.42 -20.85
C GLU A 301 -20.01 28.23 -21.42
N ARG A 302 -19.34 29.34 -21.74
CA ARG A 302 -17.93 29.30 -22.18
C ARG A 302 -17.10 28.62 -21.07
N ASP A 303 -16.23 27.69 -21.48
CA ASP A 303 -15.34 26.92 -20.61
C ASP A 303 -16.03 25.92 -19.64
N SER A 304 -17.35 25.73 -19.75
CA SER A 304 -18.04 24.67 -19.00
C SER A 304 -17.84 23.31 -19.66
N HIS A 305 -17.38 22.32 -18.89
CA HIS A 305 -17.30 20.93 -19.34
C HIS A 305 -18.56 20.13 -18.99
N ILE A 306 -19.28 20.51 -17.93
CA ILE A 306 -20.48 19.80 -17.48
C ILE A 306 -21.61 20.79 -17.32
N VAL A 307 -22.75 20.47 -17.93
CA VAL A 307 -23.96 21.29 -17.95
C VAL A 307 -25.12 20.45 -17.46
N THR A 308 -25.87 20.96 -16.49
CA THR A 308 -27.11 20.33 -16.03
C THR A 308 -28.24 20.70 -16.99
N CYS A 309 -28.96 19.70 -17.51
CA CYS A 309 -30.10 19.93 -18.37
C CYS A 309 -31.21 20.65 -17.61
N ALA A 310 -31.62 21.82 -18.08
CA ALA A 310 -32.69 22.59 -17.46
C ALA A 310 -34.09 21.97 -17.67
N TYR A 311 -34.23 20.86 -18.40
CA TYR A 311 -35.51 20.16 -18.61
C TYR A 311 -35.69 18.98 -17.66
N CYS A 312 -34.72 18.06 -17.63
CA CYS A 312 -34.77 16.82 -16.87
C CYS A 312 -33.72 16.70 -15.76
N GLU A 313 -32.89 17.72 -15.55
CA GLU A 313 -31.82 17.79 -14.53
C GLU A 313 -30.68 16.78 -14.71
N THR A 314 -30.66 16.05 -15.82
CA THR A 314 -29.53 15.17 -16.12
C THR A 314 -28.27 15.98 -16.38
N GLU A 315 -27.15 15.56 -15.79
CA GLU A 315 -25.84 16.15 -16.07
C GLU A 315 -25.33 15.68 -17.43
N ASN A 316 -24.83 16.62 -18.23
CA ASN A 316 -24.33 16.36 -19.55
C ASN A 316 -22.90 16.90 -19.67
N LEU A 317 -22.00 16.05 -20.13
CA LEU A 317 -20.63 16.38 -20.45
C LEU A 317 -20.58 16.96 -21.87
N VAL A 318 -20.05 18.17 -21.99
CA VAL A 318 -19.94 18.95 -23.22
C VAL A 318 -18.48 19.28 -23.51
N GLY A 319 -18.15 19.63 -24.76
CA GLY A 319 -16.79 20.03 -25.14
C GLY A 319 -15.79 18.87 -25.33
N LEU A 320 -16.24 17.61 -25.31
CA LEU A 320 -15.38 16.49 -25.71
C LEU A 320 -15.25 16.41 -27.24
N PRO A 321 -14.04 16.12 -27.79
CA PRO A 321 -13.84 15.90 -29.21
C PRO A 321 -14.65 14.71 -29.71
N GLU A 322 -15.34 14.90 -30.83
CA GLU A 322 -16.18 13.85 -31.41
C GLU A 322 -15.37 12.57 -31.72
N LYS A 323 -14.10 12.71 -32.14
CA LYS A 323 -13.20 11.56 -32.36
C LYS A 323 -13.00 10.70 -31.11
N TRP A 324 -12.89 11.33 -29.94
CA TRP A 324 -12.78 10.61 -28.66
C TRP A 324 -14.09 9.91 -28.33
N LEU A 325 -15.23 10.60 -28.46
CA LEU A 325 -16.55 10.02 -28.21
C LEU A 325 -16.83 8.83 -29.13
N GLN A 326 -16.48 8.91 -30.41
CA GLN A 326 -16.62 7.80 -31.36
C GLN A 326 -15.74 6.61 -30.98
N THR A 327 -14.47 6.86 -30.64
CA THR A 327 -13.53 5.81 -30.21
C THR A 327 -13.99 5.15 -28.90
N ALA A 328 -14.49 5.95 -27.96
CA ALA A 328 -14.97 5.47 -26.69
C ALA A 328 -16.27 4.66 -26.90
N ARG A 329 -17.20 5.12 -27.75
CA ARG A 329 -18.44 4.41 -28.10
C ARG A 329 -18.15 3.08 -28.80
N SER A 330 -17.19 3.03 -29.73
CA SER A 330 -16.83 1.78 -30.42
C SER A 330 -16.19 0.75 -29.50
N ARG A 331 -15.52 1.18 -28.42
CA ARG A 331 -14.96 0.29 -27.39
C ARG A 331 -16.01 -0.23 -26.42
N LEU A 332 -17.11 0.50 -26.24
CA LEU A 332 -18.13 0.23 -25.23
C LEU A 332 -19.46 -0.26 -25.82
N SER A 333 -19.49 -0.59 -27.11
CA SER A 333 -20.70 -1.00 -27.85
C SER A 333 -21.37 -2.31 -27.39
N GLY A 334 -20.97 -2.89 -26.25
CA GLY A 334 -21.62 -4.04 -25.62
C GLY A 334 -22.00 -3.86 -24.14
N VAL A 335 -21.72 -2.69 -23.53
CA VAL A 335 -21.88 -2.49 -22.08
C VAL A 335 -22.59 -1.16 -21.81
N GLN A 336 -23.90 -1.12 -22.04
CA GLN A 336 -24.75 -0.02 -21.57
C GLN A 336 -25.00 -0.17 -20.07
N LYS A 337 -24.05 0.30 -19.26
CA LYS A 337 -24.23 0.44 -17.82
C LYS A 337 -24.72 1.84 -17.52
N SER A 338 -25.82 1.93 -16.79
CA SER A 338 -26.39 3.18 -16.29
C SER A 338 -25.32 4.00 -15.53
N SER A 339 -25.49 5.33 -15.47
CA SER A 339 -24.55 6.21 -14.75
C SER A 339 -24.39 5.81 -13.27
N THR A 340 -25.45 5.28 -12.65
CA THR A 340 -25.41 4.76 -11.27
C THR A 340 -24.52 3.53 -11.16
N GLU A 341 -24.54 2.63 -12.14
CA GLU A 341 -23.68 1.46 -12.18
C GLU A 341 -22.22 1.85 -12.46
N ALA A 342 -21.97 2.86 -13.30
CA ALA A 342 -20.62 3.42 -13.49
C ALA A 342 -20.05 4.00 -12.18
N ILE A 343 -20.87 4.73 -11.41
CA ILE A 343 -20.49 5.26 -10.09
C ILE A 343 -20.27 4.13 -9.08
N LYS A 344 -21.12 3.10 -9.08
CA LYS A 344 -20.96 1.93 -8.19
C LYS A 344 -19.68 1.17 -8.52
N ASN A 345 -19.38 0.95 -9.80
CA ASN A 345 -18.14 0.33 -10.25
C ASN A 345 -16.94 1.20 -9.88
N PHE A 346 -17.04 2.53 -10.01
CA PHE A 346 -16.00 3.43 -9.52
C PHE A 346 -15.73 3.20 -8.03
N LYS A 347 -16.75 3.24 -7.17
CA LYS A 347 -16.56 3.02 -5.72
C LYS A 347 -15.99 1.62 -5.42
N HIS A 348 -16.53 0.58 -6.04
CA HIS A 348 -16.09 -0.80 -5.84
C HIS A 348 -14.61 -1.00 -6.22
N GLU A 349 -14.20 -0.46 -7.37
CA GLU A 349 -12.81 -0.53 -7.81
C GLU A 349 -11.87 0.33 -6.92
N THR A 350 -12.38 1.31 -6.14
CA THR A 350 -11.55 2.01 -5.12
C THR A 350 -11.21 1.08 -3.98
N GLY A 351 -12.16 0.25 -3.54
CA GLY A 351 -11.91 -0.76 -2.52
C GLY A 351 -10.84 -1.76 -2.94
N ARG A 352 -10.91 -2.25 -4.19
CA ARG A 352 -9.97 -3.26 -4.72
C ARG A 352 -8.51 -2.79 -4.76
N LEU A 353 -8.24 -1.49 -4.91
CA LEU A 353 -6.86 -0.97 -4.83
C LEU A 353 -6.26 -1.21 -3.44
N TYR A 354 -7.01 -0.95 -2.37
CA TYR A 354 -6.54 -1.19 -1.01
C TYR A 354 -6.32 -2.68 -0.75
N GLU A 355 -7.24 -3.52 -1.21
CA GLU A 355 -7.09 -4.98 -1.13
C GLU A 355 -5.85 -5.47 -1.88
N THR A 356 -5.56 -4.89 -3.05
CA THR A 356 -4.37 -5.24 -3.86
C THR A 356 -3.08 -4.78 -3.17
N LEU A 357 -3.04 -3.56 -2.64
CA LEU A 357 -1.88 -3.04 -1.91
C LEU A 357 -1.61 -3.81 -0.61
N PHE A 358 -2.68 -4.24 0.07
CA PHE A 358 -2.59 -5.10 1.24
C PHE A 358 -2.09 -6.50 0.87
N SER A 359 -2.61 -7.09 -0.20
CA SER A 359 -2.14 -8.39 -0.71
C SER A 359 -0.66 -8.32 -1.11
N LEU A 360 -0.25 -7.21 -1.74
CA LEU A 360 1.16 -6.95 -2.06
C LEU A 360 1.99 -6.85 -0.78
N ALA A 361 1.52 -6.15 0.25
CA ALA A 361 2.24 -6.05 1.53
C ALA A 361 2.47 -7.44 2.16
N ILE A 362 1.44 -8.30 2.18
CA ILE A 362 1.56 -9.69 2.66
C ILE A 362 2.60 -10.46 1.84
N LEU A 363 2.57 -10.35 0.51
CA LEU A 363 3.55 -11.01 -0.36
C LEU A 363 4.99 -10.58 -0.03
N PHE A 364 5.21 -9.30 0.27
CA PHE A 364 6.53 -8.79 0.65
C PHE A 364 6.98 -9.24 2.04
N VAL A 365 6.05 -9.46 2.97
CA VAL A 365 6.37 -10.09 4.26
C VAL A 365 6.85 -11.52 4.04
N ILE A 366 6.14 -12.32 3.24
CA ILE A 366 6.53 -13.70 2.90
C ILE A 366 7.89 -13.71 2.19
N TYR A 367 8.08 -12.81 1.22
CA TYR A 367 9.35 -12.65 0.52
C TYR A 367 10.50 -12.27 1.48
N GLY A 368 10.23 -11.42 2.47
CA GLY A 368 11.18 -11.09 3.54
C GLY A 368 11.62 -12.32 4.33
N PHE A 369 10.70 -13.22 4.68
CA PHE A 369 11.06 -14.49 5.34
C PHE A 369 11.88 -15.41 4.44
N ILE A 370 11.54 -15.53 3.15
CA ILE A 370 12.31 -16.33 2.19
C ILE A 370 13.74 -15.78 2.05
N LEU A 371 13.87 -14.46 1.86
CA LEU A 371 15.19 -13.81 1.81
C LEU A 371 15.96 -13.97 3.12
N GLY A 372 15.29 -13.85 4.27
CA GLY A 372 15.91 -14.03 5.58
C GLY A 372 16.46 -15.43 5.77
N SER A 373 15.69 -16.46 5.37
CA SER A 373 16.15 -17.84 5.37
C SER A 373 17.30 -18.08 4.39
N LEU A 374 17.29 -17.44 3.22
CA LEU A 374 18.43 -17.52 2.28
C LEU A 374 19.68 -16.86 2.85
N TYR A 375 19.56 -15.70 3.51
CA TYR A 375 20.69 -15.05 4.17
C TYR A 375 21.20 -15.82 5.39
N GLU A 376 20.29 -16.47 6.13
CA GLU A 376 20.67 -17.35 7.22
C GLU A 376 21.38 -18.60 6.69
N ASN A 377 20.91 -19.18 5.58
CA ASN A 377 21.55 -20.31 4.92
C ASN A 377 22.92 -19.92 4.37
N GLU A 378 23.06 -18.83 3.60
CA GLU A 378 24.35 -18.33 3.10
C GLU A 378 25.33 -18.11 4.27
N ARG A 379 24.86 -17.54 5.39
CA ARG A 379 25.69 -17.37 6.59
C ARG A 379 26.06 -18.71 7.23
N SER A 380 25.14 -19.68 7.25
CA SER A 380 25.37 -21.00 7.82
C SER A 380 26.25 -21.90 6.95
N ASP A 381 26.21 -21.72 5.62
CA ASP A 381 27.08 -22.39 4.64
C ASP A 381 28.55 -21.96 4.82
N HIS A 382 28.78 -20.85 5.52
CA HIS A 382 30.10 -20.40 5.95
C HIS A 382 30.48 -20.87 7.36
N PHE A 383 29.67 -21.73 8.00
CA PHE A 383 29.91 -22.39 9.30
C PHE A 383 30.25 -21.46 10.49
N LEU A 384 30.02 -20.15 10.36
CA LEU A 384 30.32 -19.20 11.42
C LEU A 384 29.17 -19.12 12.43
N PRO A 385 29.43 -19.32 13.73
CA PRO A 385 28.40 -19.12 14.73
C PRO A 385 27.94 -17.66 14.75
N GLN A 386 26.65 -17.44 14.98
CA GLN A 386 26.10 -16.10 15.22
C GLN A 386 26.88 -15.43 16.35
N ILE A 387 27.39 -14.22 16.13
CA ILE A 387 28.13 -13.49 17.17
C ILE A 387 27.19 -13.24 18.34
N LYS A 388 27.43 -13.96 19.45
CA LYS A 388 26.76 -13.70 20.72
C LYS A 388 27.63 -12.70 21.48
N PRO A 389 27.03 -11.81 22.29
CA PRO A 389 27.79 -10.88 23.14
C PRO A 389 28.64 -11.58 24.22
N ASP A 390 28.58 -12.90 24.32
CA ASP A 390 29.36 -13.70 25.26
C ASP A 390 30.78 -13.97 24.71
N GLU A 391 31.79 -13.92 25.59
CA GLU A 391 33.20 -14.10 25.24
C GLU A 391 33.53 -15.54 24.81
N SER A 392 32.60 -16.49 24.95
CA SER A 392 32.80 -17.90 24.61
C SER A 392 33.28 -18.13 23.17
N GLN A 393 32.95 -17.25 22.22
CA GLN A 393 33.43 -17.34 20.83
C GLN A 393 34.89 -16.93 20.67
N ARG A 394 35.44 -16.19 21.64
CA ARG A 394 36.84 -15.78 21.64
C ARG A 394 37.77 -16.90 22.11
N ALA A 395 37.23 -17.93 22.76
CA ALA A 395 37.99 -19.04 23.32
C ALA A 395 38.37 -20.10 22.27
N VAL A 396 37.72 -20.10 21.10
CA VAL A 396 37.79 -21.18 20.13
C VAL A 396 38.03 -20.69 18.70
N ILE A 397 38.67 -21.54 17.89
CA ILE A 397 38.88 -21.35 16.45
C ILE A 397 38.00 -22.35 15.72
N TYR A 398 37.18 -21.86 14.80
CA TYR A 398 36.26 -22.68 14.02
C TYR A 398 36.93 -23.18 12.73
N THR A 399 36.44 -24.29 12.19
CA THR A 399 36.93 -24.89 10.93
C THR A 399 35.77 -25.12 9.97
N ASP A 400 36.02 -25.02 8.67
CA ASP A 400 35.02 -25.17 7.59
C ASP A 400 34.29 -26.55 7.58
N SER A 401 34.86 -27.58 8.20
CA SER A 401 34.23 -28.91 8.25
C SER A 401 33.25 -29.06 9.43
N ALA A 402 31.98 -29.39 9.14
CA ALA A 402 30.89 -29.61 10.10
C ALA A 402 31.08 -30.76 11.13
N SER A 403 32.22 -31.45 11.15
CA SER A 403 32.43 -32.69 11.90
C SER A 403 33.59 -32.67 12.90
N ARG A 404 34.07 -31.49 13.33
CA ARG A 404 35.26 -31.41 14.20
C ARG A 404 35.14 -30.40 15.33
N PRO A 405 35.71 -30.72 16.51
CA PRO A 405 35.66 -29.81 17.64
C PRO A 405 36.44 -28.52 17.32
N PRO A 406 36.01 -27.38 17.89
CA PRO A 406 36.78 -26.15 17.82
C PRO A 406 38.23 -26.35 18.30
N LEU A 407 39.18 -25.62 17.70
CA LEU A 407 40.57 -25.63 18.13
C LEU A 407 40.76 -24.61 19.26
N ASN A 408 41.65 -24.91 20.20
CA ASN A 408 41.97 -24.01 21.30
C ASN A 408 43.03 -22.99 20.86
N PHE A 409 42.88 -21.74 21.32
CA PHE A 409 43.98 -20.78 21.25
C PHE A 409 45.14 -21.22 22.14
N THR A 410 46.35 -20.79 21.81
CA THR A 410 47.61 -21.00 22.57
C THR A 410 48.17 -22.43 22.50
N GLU A 411 47.36 -23.45 22.26
CA GLU A 411 47.77 -24.85 22.14
C GLU A 411 48.27 -25.20 20.72
N TRP A 412 49.12 -26.22 20.63
CA TRP A 412 49.49 -26.83 19.36
C TRP A 412 48.40 -27.81 18.94
N ASN A 413 47.66 -27.45 17.90
CA ASN A 413 46.56 -28.23 17.35
C ASN A 413 47.03 -29.03 16.13
N LEU A 414 46.74 -30.32 16.07
CA LEU A 414 47.02 -31.15 14.89
C LEU A 414 45.96 -30.91 13.80
N ILE A 415 46.38 -30.44 12.64
CA ILE A 415 45.55 -30.15 11.46
C ILE A 415 45.84 -31.18 10.36
N PRO A 416 45.09 -32.31 10.32
CA PRO A 416 45.14 -33.24 9.19
C PRO A 416 44.41 -32.74 7.95
N LEU A 417 44.75 -33.30 6.78
CA LEU A 417 44.20 -33.02 5.45
C LEU A 417 42.68 -33.21 5.39
N THR A 418 42.14 -33.97 6.34
CA THR A 418 40.70 -34.15 6.49
C THR A 418 39.97 -32.88 6.98
N TYR A 419 40.70 -31.84 7.39
CA TYR A 419 40.19 -30.47 7.54
C TYR A 419 40.21 -29.66 6.23
N ALA A 420 40.79 -30.19 5.15
CA ALA A 420 40.87 -29.49 3.87
C ALA A 420 39.54 -29.57 3.11
N SER A 421 39.26 -28.55 2.30
CA SER A 421 38.15 -28.58 1.35
C SER A 421 38.35 -29.69 0.30
N ALA A 422 37.30 -30.02 -0.46
CA ALA A 422 37.31 -31.07 -1.48
C ALA A 422 38.38 -30.90 -2.59
N GLU A 423 39.09 -29.77 -2.62
CA GLU A 423 40.22 -29.48 -3.52
C GLU A 423 41.62 -29.73 -2.91
N TRP A 424 41.70 -30.24 -1.67
CA TRP A 424 42.89 -30.84 -1.02
C TRP A 424 44.11 -29.92 -0.80
N LYS A 425 43.97 -28.59 -0.91
CA LYS A 425 45.12 -27.68 -0.83
C LYS A 425 45.22 -26.82 0.41
N SER A 426 44.16 -26.67 1.19
CA SER A 426 44.20 -25.79 2.35
C SER A 426 43.21 -26.15 3.44
N ALA A 427 43.59 -25.89 4.69
CA ALA A 427 42.70 -25.85 5.84
C ALA A 427 42.19 -24.42 6.04
N ASP A 428 40.87 -24.28 6.15
CA ASP A 428 40.19 -23.00 6.33
C ASP A 428 39.76 -22.85 7.81
N LEU A 429 40.37 -21.88 8.47
CA LEU A 429 40.19 -21.60 9.90
C LEU A 429 39.54 -20.23 10.09
N PHE A 430 38.56 -20.15 10.98
CA PHE A 430 37.83 -18.93 11.26
C PHE A 430 38.00 -18.53 12.72
N LEU A 431 38.48 -17.31 12.94
CA LEU A 431 38.73 -16.76 14.27
C LEU A 431 38.03 -15.41 14.43
N PHE A 432 37.35 -15.21 15.56
CA PHE A 432 36.79 -13.91 15.92
C PHE A 432 37.86 -13.05 16.62
N VAL A 433 38.15 -11.88 16.06
CA VAL A 433 39.20 -10.96 16.52
C VAL A 433 38.61 -9.56 16.64
N ASN A 434 38.97 -8.83 17.71
CA ASN A 434 38.56 -7.43 17.86
C ASN A 434 39.47 -6.50 17.06
N SER A 435 38.96 -5.32 16.69
CA SER A 435 39.78 -4.27 16.09
C SER A 435 40.97 -3.92 16.98
N GLY A 436 42.15 -3.82 16.37
CA GLY A 436 43.42 -3.56 17.04
C GLY A 436 44.03 -4.76 17.77
N GLU A 437 43.30 -5.88 17.88
CA GLU A 437 43.83 -7.08 18.52
C GLU A 437 44.88 -7.76 17.62
N ARG A 438 45.97 -8.18 18.25
CA ARG A 438 47.11 -8.82 17.60
C ARG A 438 47.11 -10.31 17.95
N PHE A 439 47.43 -11.16 16.99
CA PHE A 439 47.58 -12.60 17.23
C PHE A 439 48.74 -13.16 16.42
N VAL A 440 49.38 -14.18 16.98
CA VAL A 440 50.53 -14.86 16.41
C VAL A 440 50.10 -16.21 15.88
N VAL A 441 50.56 -16.53 14.67
CA VAL A 441 50.40 -17.84 14.04
C VAL A 441 51.79 -18.47 13.92
N SER A 442 51.91 -19.70 14.39
CA SER A 442 53.10 -20.54 14.24
C SER A 442 52.66 -21.94 13.82
N TRP A 443 53.43 -22.57 12.94
CA TRP A 443 53.14 -23.93 12.48
C TRP A 443 54.41 -24.79 12.57
N LYS A 444 54.28 -26.10 12.60
CA LYS A 444 55.41 -27.02 12.42
C LYS A 444 54.95 -28.34 11.78
N PRO A 445 55.81 -29.01 11.00
CA PRO A 445 55.46 -30.29 10.41
C PRO A 445 55.30 -31.36 11.50
N ASP A 446 54.42 -32.34 11.25
CA ASP A 446 54.43 -33.58 12.02
C ASP A 446 55.58 -34.46 11.53
N GLU A 447 56.79 -34.20 12.04
CA GLU A 447 58.00 -34.90 11.62
C GLU A 447 57.90 -36.41 11.76
N GLN A 448 57.24 -36.90 12.81
CA GLN A 448 57.11 -38.33 13.06
C GLN A 448 56.24 -38.95 11.97
N HIS A 449 55.07 -38.37 11.71
CA HIS A 449 54.21 -38.85 10.64
C HIS A 449 54.85 -38.74 9.26
N PHE A 450 55.60 -37.66 8.99
CA PHE A 450 56.31 -37.51 7.73
C PHE A 450 57.40 -38.58 7.56
N LYS A 451 58.21 -38.86 8.58
CA LYS A 451 59.21 -39.95 8.56
C LYS A 451 58.55 -41.32 8.34
N GLU A 452 57.37 -41.56 8.94
CA GLU A 452 56.58 -42.76 8.67
C GLU A 452 56.13 -42.83 7.20
N LEU A 453 55.69 -41.74 6.60
CA LEU A 453 55.37 -41.68 5.17
C LEU A 453 56.59 -41.92 4.28
N GLN A 454 57.75 -41.31 4.61
CA GLN A 454 59.01 -41.55 3.90
C GLN A 454 59.42 -43.03 3.91
N SER A 455 59.16 -43.74 5.01
CA SER A 455 59.44 -45.17 5.13
C SER A 455 58.54 -46.03 4.23
N LYS A 456 57.30 -45.57 3.97
CA LYS A 456 56.27 -46.30 3.21
C LYS A 456 56.23 -45.92 1.73
N THR A 457 56.73 -44.73 1.36
CA THR A 457 56.53 -44.15 0.04
C THR A 457 57.86 -43.83 -0.62
N TYR A 458 58.17 -44.57 -1.70
CA TYR A 458 59.48 -44.54 -2.36
C TYR A 458 59.95 -43.13 -2.77
N TYR A 459 59.07 -42.31 -3.35
CA TYR A 459 59.43 -40.97 -3.83
C TYR A 459 59.61 -39.93 -2.71
N LEU A 460 59.20 -40.22 -1.47
CA LEU A 460 59.37 -39.32 -0.33
C LEU A 460 60.70 -39.53 0.41
N ARG A 461 61.38 -40.65 0.18
CA ARG A 461 62.53 -41.11 0.96
C ARG A 461 63.67 -40.08 1.04
N ASP A 462 63.91 -39.36 -0.06
CA ASP A 462 65.02 -38.40 -0.17
C ASP A 462 64.56 -36.94 -0.06
N LEU A 463 63.26 -36.70 0.11
CA LEU A 463 62.74 -35.34 0.23
C LEU A 463 62.94 -34.81 1.66
N PRO A 464 63.42 -33.57 1.85
CA PRO A 464 63.52 -32.99 3.18
C PRO A 464 62.12 -32.78 3.78
N VAL A 465 62.03 -32.72 5.11
CA VAL A 465 60.79 -32.33 5.79
C VAL A 465 60.43 -30.92 5.33
N PRO A 466 59.19 -30.67 4.84
CA PRO A 466 58.78 -29.33 4.45
C PRO A 466 58.92 -28.35 5.63
N ASP A 467 59.67 -27.27 5.42
CA ASP A 467 59.95 -26.22 6.40
C ASP A 467 59.21 -24.91 6.07
N ARG A 468 58.41 -24.89 4.99
CA ARG A 468 57.66 -23.72 4.52
C ARG A 468 56.20 -24.04 4.27
N MET A 469 55.34 -23.08 4.62
CA MET A 469 53.89 -23.15 4.40
C MET A 469 53.38 -21.79 3.92
N THR A 470 52.47 -21.76 2.95
CA THR A 470 51.78 -20.52 2.60
C THR A 470 50.58 -20.33 3.53
N VAL A 471 50.49 -19.16 4.15
CA VAL A 471 49.34 -18.74 4.94
C VAL A 471 48.72 -17.51 4.29
N ALA A 472 47.41 -17.51 4.13
CA ALA A 472 46.67 -16.36 3.63
C ALA A 472 45.62 -15.92 4.65
N PHE A 473 45.57 -14.61 4.89
CA PHE A 473 44.70 -13.98 5.87
C PHE A 473 43.64 -13.15 5.16
N TYR A 474 42.39 -13.43 5.44
CA TYR A 474 41.22 -12.82 4.84
C TYR A 474 40.33 -12.22 5.92
N GLN A 475 39.74 -11.07 5.62
CA GLN A 475 38.61 -10.56 6.37
C GLN A 475 37.34 -11.18 5.80
N THR A 476 36.52 -11.82 6.65
CA THR A 476 35.25 -12.38 6.20
C THR A 476 34.24 -11.26 5.94
N PHE A 477 33.48 -11.44 4.85
CA PHE A 477 32.32 -10.66 4.46
C PHE A 477 32.46 -9.13 4.51
N SER A 478 33.05 -8.59 3.45
CA SER A 478 33.00 -7.15 3.16
C SER A 478 32.15 -6.90 1.91
N TYR A 479 31.32 -5.86 1.93
CA TYR A 479 30.67 -5.39 0.72
C TYR A 479 31.69 -4.64 -0.14
N ASP A 480 31.95 -5.16 -1.33
CA ASP A 480 32.77 -4.46 -2.32
C ASP A 480 32.00 -3.28 -2.96
N PRO A 481 32.65 -2.42 -3.78
CA PRO A 481 31.95 -1.34 -4.48
C PRO A 481 30.83 -1.81 -5.42
N SER A 482 30.77 -3.10 -5.76
CA SER A 482 29.66 -3.70 -6.53
C SER A 482 28.52 -4.19 -5.63
N GLY A 483 28.62 -4.03 -4.30
CA GLY A 483 27.62 -4.51 -3.34
C GLY A 483 27.57 -6.03 -3.24
N LYS A 484 28.59 -6.73 -3.73
CA LYS A 484 28.77 -8.17 -3.51
C LYS A 484 29.46 -8.39 -2.17
N ASN A 485 29.02 -9.43 -1.48
CA ASN A 485 29.67 -9.88 -0.27
C ASN A 485 30.90 -10.72 -0.66
N VAL A 486 32.10 -10.24 -0.33
CA VAL A 486 33.36 -10.89 -0.71
C VAL A 486 34.30 -11.02 0.49
N MET A 487 35.07 -12.11 0.53
CA MET A 487 36.20 -12.24 1.43
C MET A 487 37.36 -11.38 0.92
N LYS A 488 37.76 -10.38 1.70
CA LYS A 488 38.84 -9.48 1.32
C LYS A 488 40.16 -10.07 1.80
N ARG A 489 41.03 -10.47 0.86
CA ARG A 489 42.40 -10.90 1.17
C ARG A 489 43.17 -9.71 1.74
N LEU A 490 43.63 -9.82 2.98
CA LEU A 490 44.43 -8.80 3.65
C LEU A 490 45.92 -9.04 3.43
N GLN A 491 46.37 -10.28 3.64
CA GLN A 491 47.78 -10.62 3.55
C GLN A 491 47.97 -12.07 3.09
N SER A 492 49.14 -12.37 2.55
CA SER A 492 49.56 -13.75 2.28
C SER A 492 51.06 -13.84 2.30
N LEU A 493 51.56 -14.80 3.07
CA LEU A 493 52.95 -14.91 3.45
C LEU A 493 53.39 -16.37 3.34
N GLU A 494 54.64 -16.57 2.94
CA GLU A 494 55.33 -17.84 3.12
C GLU A 494 55.96 -17.85 4.53
N VAL A 495 55.63 -18.88 5.31
CA VAL A 495 55.93 -18.98 6.74
C VAL A 495 56.88 -20.14 6.96
N PHE A 496 58.00 -19.88 7.62
CA PHE A 496 58.93 -20.93 8.04
C PHE A 496 58.40 -21.67 9.27
N ALA A 497 58.68 -22.97 9.36
CA ALA A 497 58.32 -23.79 10.52
C ALA A 497 58.86 -23.17 11.82
N GLU A 498 58.03 -23.19 12.85
CA GLU A 498 58.25 -22.63 14.20
C GLU A 498 58.45 -21.11 14.26
N LYS A 499 58.49 -20.42 13.11
CA LYS A 499 58.55 -18.95 13.09
C LYS A 499 57.18 -18.37 13.41
N GLU A 500 57.15 -17.51 14.43
CA GLU A 500 55.98 -16.73 14.81
C GLU A 500 55.74 -15.59 13.81
N ILE A 501 54.52 -15.50 13.29
CA ILE A 501 54.05 -14.38 12.47
C ILE A 501 52.89 -13.71 13.16
N GLU A 502 53.03 -12.40 13.35
CA GLU A 502 52.02 -11.54 13.95
C GLU A 502 51.09 -10.95 12.88
N PHE A 503 49.79 -11.02 13.15
CA PHE A 503 48.72 -10.38 12.38
C PHE A 503 47.97 -9.40 13.27
N THR A 504 47.45 -8.33 12.68
CA THR A 504 46.61 -7.34 13.37
C THR A 504 45.27 -7.21 12.66
N ALA A 505 44.18 -7.26 13.41
CA ALA A 505 42.84 -7.05 12.89
C ALA A 505 42.52 -5.54 12.80
N GLU A 506 42.24 -5.03 11.59
CA GLU A 506 41.81 -3.64 11.41
C GLU A 506 40.40 -3.40 11.99
N ILE A 507 39.52 -4.39 11.94
CA ILE A 507 38.15 -4.30 12.44
C ILE A 507 37.78 -5.53 13.27
N SER A 508 36.76 -5.40 14.11
CA SER A 508 36.17 -6.50 14.84
C SER A 508 35.30 -7.36 13.93
N GLY A 509 35.52 -8.66 13.95
CA GLY A 509 34.77 -9.63 13.17
C GLY A 509 35.44 -10.99 13.12
N TYR A 510 34.86 -11.91 12.34
CA TYR A 510 35.55 -13.10 11.94
C TYR A 510 36.65 -12.76 10.92
N TYR A 511 37.69 -13.55 10.97
CA TYR A 511 38.77 -13.56 10.04
C TYR A 511 39.01 -14.99 9.59
N HIS A 512 39.32 -15.14 8.32
CA HIS A 512 39.57 -16.42 7.69
C HIS A 512 41.06 -16.59 7.44
N LEU A 513 41.66 -17.54 8.14
CA LEU A 513 43.05 -17.95 8.02
C LEU A 513 43.11 -19.23 7.20
N ARG A 514 43.57 -19.10 5.95
CA ARG A 514 43.76 -20.21 5.03
C ARG A 514 45.20 -20.71 5.10
N CYS A 515 45.39 -21.94 5.58
CA CYS A 515 46.69 -22.58 5.67
C CYS A 515 46.82 -23.59 4.52
N TYR A 516 47.72 -23.33 3.57
CA TYR A 516 47.94 -24.23 2.44
C TYR A 516 48.83 -25.40 2.87
N PHE A 517 48.38 -26.64 2.68
CA PHE A 517 49.18 -27.80 3.03
C PHE A 517 50.47 -27.81 2.20
N PRO A 518 51.66 -27.91 2.83
CA PRO A 518 52.90 -28.13 2.09
C PRO A 518 52.80 -29.42 1.26
N GLU A 519 53.49 -29.46 0.13
CA GLU A 519 53.48 -30.66 -0.73
C GLU A 519 53.89 -31.89 0.09
N HIS A 520 53.11 -32.96 -0.07
CA HIS A 520 53.34 -34.25 0.58
C HIS A 520 53.23 -34.27 2.12
N LEU A 521 52.76 -33.21 2.76
CA LEU A 521 52.51 -33.18 4.19
C LEU A 521 50.99 -33.25 4.47
N PRO A 522 50.43 -34.44 4.79
CA PRO A 522 48.99 -34.57 4.99
C PRO A 522 48.53 -34.11 6.37
N GLN A 523 49.43 -33.76 7.30
CA GLN A 523 49.06 -33.17 8.57
C GLN A 523 50.19 -32.32 9.15
N PHE A 524 49.83 -31.23 9.83
CA PHE A 524 50.77 -30.33 10.49
C PHE A 524 50.23 -29.86 11.83
N PHE A 525 51.11 -29.37 12.71
CA PHE A 525 50.69 -28.70 13.94
C PHE A 525 50.58 -27.20 13.73
N LEU A 526 49.51 -26.60 14.24
CA LEU A 526 49.26 -25.17 14.18
C LEU A 526 48.97 -24.63 15.57
N ARG A 527 49.59 -23.51 15.91
CA ARG A 527 49.34 -22.76 17.13
C ARG A 527 48.99 -21.34 16.78
N ILE A 528 47.86 -20.87 17.31
CA ILE A 528 47.39 -19.50 17.17
C ILE A 528 47.23 -18.93 18.58
N ALA A 529 47.95 -17.86 18.90
CA ALA A 529 47.94 -17.24 20.22
C ALA A 529 47.59 -15.76 20.12
N ARG A 530 46.73 -15.26 21.01
CA ARG A 530 46.44 -13.82 21.12
C ARG A 530 47.62 -13.13 21.82
N VAL A 531 48.08 -12.00 21.28
CA VAL A 531 49.11 -11.17 21.91
C VAL A 531 48.41 -10.27 22.92
N LYS A 532 48.86 -10.28 24.18
CA LYS A 532 48.30 -9.38 25.19
C LYS A 532 48.62 -7.93 24.79
N PRO A 533 47.67 -6.98 24.91
CA PRO A 533 48.00 -5.57 24.75
C PRO A 533 49.06 -5.20 25.80
N ASP A 534 50.11 -4.52 25.35
CA ASP A 534 51.23 -4.05 26.19
C ASP A 534 50.80 -2.95 27.16
#